data_AF-A0A1D7VQF3-F1
#
_entry.id   AF-A0A1D7VQF3-F1
#
_cell.length_a   1.000
_cell.length_b   1.000
_cell.length_c   1.000
_cell.angle_alpha   90.00
_cell.angle_beta   90.00
_cell.angle_gamma   90.00
#
_symmetry.space_group_name_H-M   'P 1'
#
loop_
_entity.id
_entity.type
_entity.pdbx_description
1 polymer ?
#
loop_
_entity_poly.entity_id
_entity_poly.type
_entity_poly.pdbx_seq_one_letter_code
_entity_poly.pdbx_strand_id
1 'polypeptide(L)'
;MRMVLKAQIPTEAGNDALRSGSMPKIMETAVAALKPEAAYFTLDGGDRTCFFYFDMQQSSQMPPVLESFFTELHAKVSIQPVMNMDDLRIGLGDLMSGT
;
A
#
# COMPACT_ATOMS: atom_id res chain seq x y z
N MET A 1 -5.53 10.84 -6.57
CA MET A 1 -6.44 9.68 -6.67
C MET A 1 -6.19 8.79 -5.47
N ARG A 2 -7.24 8.37 -4.76
CA ARG A 2 -7.11 7.44 -3.63
C ARG A 2 -6.72 6.05 -4.13
N MET A 3 -5.59 5.55 -3.64
CA MET A 3 -5.02 4.26 -3.98
C MET A 3 -4.86 3.42 -2.73
N VAL A 4 -4.98 2.10 -2.88
CA VAL A 4 -4.44 1.13 -1.92
C VAL A 4 -3.17 0.50 -2.50
N LEU A 5 -2.09 0.51 -1.72
CA LEU A 5 -0.91 -0.31 -1.94
C LEU A 5 -0.98 -1.48 -0.96
N LYS A 6 -0.96 -2.70 -1.48
CA LYS A 6 -0.77 -3.93 -0.69
C LYS A 6 0.64 -4.46 -0.95
N ALA A 7 1.44 -4.63 0.09
CA ALA A 7 2.73 -5.31 0.00
C ALA A 7 2.73 -6.53 0.92
N GLN A 8 2.82 -7.72 0.31
CA GLN A 8 2.90 -9.01 0.98
C GLN A 8 4.35 -9.47 1.01
N ILE A 9 4.92 -9.56 2.21
CA ILE A 9 6.34 -9.80 2.44
C ILE A 9 6.55 -11.30 2.70
N PRO A 10 7.35 -12.00 1.87
CA PRO A 10 7.72 -13.38 2.13
C PRO A 10 8.29 -13.55 3.54
N THR A 11 7.88 -14.62 4.21
CA THR A 11 8.25 -14.87 5.61
C THR A 11 9.77 -14.80 5.87
N GLU A 12 10.59 -15.38 4.99
CA GLU A 12 12.07 -15.37 5.13
C GLU A 12 12.63 -13.94 5.06
N ALA A 13 12.30 -13.18 4.01
CA ALA A 13 12.75 -11.80 3.84
C ALA A 13 12.31 -10.91 5.00
N GLY A 14 11.07 -11.07 5.48
CA GLY A 14 10.57 -10.34 6.64
C GLY A 14 11.31 -10.69 7.94
N ASN A 15 11.72 -11.95 8.11
CA ASN A 15 12.50 -12.37 9.28
C ASN A 15 13.93 -11.81 9.23
N ASP A 16 14.56 -11.81 8.05
CA ASP A 16 15.90 -11.27 7.88
C ASP A 16 15.95 -9.76 8.09
N ALA A 17 14.96 -9.02 7.58
CA ALA A 17 14.79 -7.60 7.83
C ALA A 17 14.54 -7.26 9.32
N LEU A 18 13.90 -8.16 10.07
CA LEU A 18 13.76 -8.02 11.53
C LEU A 18 15.07 -8.28 12.26
N ARG A 19 15.82 -9.32 11.88
CA ARG A 19 17.13 -9.66 12.49
C ARG A 19 18.17 -8.57 12.23
N SER A 20 18.18 -8.00 11.03
CA SER A 20 19.09 -6.92 10.65
C SER A 20 18.70 -5.57 11.23
N GLY A 21 17.46 -5.44 11.74
CA GLY A 21 16.90 -4.17 12.21
C GLY A 21 16.48 -3.20 11.11
N SER A 22 16.46 -3.62 9.83
CA SER A 22 16.04 -2.75 8.73
C SER A 22 14.52 -2.56 8.65
N MET A 23 13.72 -3.52 9.14
CA MET A 23 12.26 -3.50 9.01
C MET A 23 11.60 -2.19 9.53
N PRO A 24 11.88 -1.69 10.75
CA PRO A 24 11.29 -0.43 11.21
C PRO A 24 11.63 0.76 10.32
N LYS A 25 12.89 0.86 9.88
CA LYS A 25 13.37 1.94 9.01
C LYS A 25 12.68 1.92 7.64
N ILE A 26 12.48 0.74 7.06
CA ILE A 26 11.76 0.57 5.79
C ILE A 26 10.31 1.05 5.95
N MET A 27 9.64 0.65 7.04
CA MET A 27 8.26 1.05 7.30
C MET A 27 8.12 2.56 7.57
N GLU A 28 9.02 3.15 8.35
CA GLU A 28 9.05 4.60 8.57
C GLU A 28 9.27 5.38 7.26
N THR A 29 10.20 4.90 6.41
CA THR A 29 10.47 5.49 5.10
C THR A 29 9.24 5.40 4.20
N ALA A 30 8.58 4.24 4.17
CA ALA A 30 7.35 4.05 3.39
C ALA A 30 6.23 4.99 3.87
N VAL A 31 5.98 5.09 5.18
CA VAL A 31 4.96 5.98 5.73
C VAL A 31 5.30 7.45 5.44
N ALA A 32 6.56 7.86 5.55
CA ALA A 32 7.00 9.22 5.25
C ALA A 32 6.83 9.58 3.76
N ALA A 33 7.12 8.64 2.86
CA ALA A 33 7.00 8.82 1.41
C ALA A 33 5.53 8.82 0.95
N LEU A 34 4.72 7.89 1.45
CA LEU A 34 3.33 7.69 1.06
C LEU A 34 2.38 8.70 1.71
N LYS A 35 2.68 9.13 2.95
CA LYS A 35 1.77 9.91 3.81
C LYS A 35 0.34 9.36 3.78
N PRO A 36 0.16 8.08 4.14
CA PRO A 36 -1.13 7.42 4.01
C PRO A 36 -2.17 8.05 4.95
N GLU A 37 -3.42 8.12 4.50
CA GLU A 37 -4.56 8.45 5.36
C GLU A 37 -4.88 7.30 6.32
N ALA A 38 -4.54 6.06 5.94
CA ALA A 38 -4.64 4.88 6.78
C ALA A 38 -3.59 3.85 6.43
N ALA A 39 -3.01 3.21 7.44
CA ALA A 39 -2.09 2.10 7.30
C ALA A 39 -2.56 0.92 8.17
N TYR A 40 -2.74 -0.24 7.57
CA TYR A 40 -3.13 -1.46 8.26
C TYR A 40 -2.10 -2.55 8.03
N PHE A 41 -1.84 -3.32 9.07
CA PHE A 41 -0.85 -4.40 9.06
C PHE A 41 -1.56 -5.68 9.52
N THR A 42 -1.48 -6.73 8.71
CA THR A 42 -2.18 -7.99 8.94
C THR A 42 -1.44 -9.14 8.27
N LEU A 43 -2.02 -10.33 8.32
CA LEU A 43 -1.59 -11.47 7.55
C LEU A 43 -2.47 -11.61 6.30
N ASP A 44 -1.84 -11.92 5.18
CA ASP A 44 -2.53 -12.36 3.96
C ASP A 44 -1.80 -13.58 3.42
N GLY A 45 -2.52 -14.66 3.16
CA GLY A 45 -1.93 -15.95 2.79
C GLY A 45 -0.89 -16.50 3.79
N GLY A 46 -0.93 -16.05 5.05
CA GLY A 46 0.05 -16.40 6.10
C GLY A 46 1.29 -15.51 6.15
N ASP A 47 1.46 -14.59 5.19
CA ASP A 47 2.61 -13.68 5.12
C ASP A 47 2.30 -12.30 5.71
N ARG A 48 3.34 -11.64 6.25
CA ARG A 48 3.25 -10.26 6.77
C ARG A 48 2.84 -9.32 5.65
N THR A 49 1.73 -8.62 5.81
CA THR A 49 1.16 -7.79 4.76
C THR A 49 0.80 -6.42 5.29
N CYS A 50 1.19 -5.38 4.57
CA CYS A 50 0.75 -4.02 4.83
C CYS A 50 -0.18 -3.51 3.73
N PHE A 51 -1.15 -2.72 4.15
CA PHE A 51 -2.08 -1.98 3.30
C PHE A 51 -1.92 -0.49 3.61
N PHE A 52 -1.51 0.28 2.61
CA PHE A 52 -1.41 1.73 2.69
C PHE A 52 -2.46 2.37 1.79
N TYR A 53 -3.34 3.17 2.38
CA TYR A 53 -4.32 3.99 1.69
C TYR A 53 -3.77 5.40 1.59
N PHE A 54 -3.53 5.88 0.38
CA PHE A 54 -2.85 7.15 0.15
C PHE A 54 -3.35 7.81 -1.13
N ASP A 55 -3.04 9.10 -1.26
CA ASP A 55 -3.37 9.85 -2.46
C ASP A 55 -2.18 9.88 -3.42
N MET A 56 -2.38 9.34 -4.62
CA MET A 56 -1.38 9.34 -5.69
C MET A 56 -1.77 10.35 -6.77
N GLN A 57 -0.85 11.26 -7.08
CA GLN A 57 -1.07 12.37 -8.00
C GLN A 57 -0.67 12.02 -9.44
N GLN A 58 0.40 11.24 -9.61
CA GLN A 58 0.93 10.85 -10.92
C GLN A 58 1.43 9.41 -10.91
N SER A 59 1.21 8.67 -11.99
CA SER A 59 1.64 7.26 -12.11
C SER A 59 3.15 7.07 -12.02
N SER A 60 3.95 8.09 -12.37
CA SER A 60 5.40 8.10 -12.22
C SER A 60 5.88 8.13 -10.76
N GLN A 61 4.98 8.30 -9.77
CA GLN A 61 5.29 8.08 -8.36
C GLN A 61 5.44 6.59 -8.01
N MET A 62 4.99 5.66 -8.86
CA MET A 62 5.05 4.23 -8.54
C MET A 62 6.49 3.73 -8.31
N PRO A 63 7.46 3.88 -9.24
CA PRO A 63 8.80 3.34 -9.00
C PRO A 63 9.45 3.80 -7.68
N PRO A 64 9.54 5.11 -7.36
CA PRO A 64 10.22 5.56 -6.14
C PRO A 64 9.50 5.13 -4.85
N VAL A 65 8.18 4.91 -4.90
CA VAL A 65 7.40 4.45 -3.74
C VAL A 65 7.50 2.94 -3.54
N LEU A 66 7.61 2.17 -4.63
CA LEU A 66 7.55 0.72 -4.59
C LEU A 66 8.92 0.04 -4.44
N GLU A 67 10.00 0.71 -4.83
CA GLU A 67 11.33 0.09 -4.97
C GLU A 67 11.82 -0.57 -3.67
N SER A 68 11.67 0.07 -2.51
CA SER A 68 12.10 -0.50 -1.23
C SER A 68 11.34 -1.77 -0.86
N PHE A 69 10.08 -1.92 -1.26
CA PHE A 69 9.33 -3.16 -1.04
C PHE A 69 9.87 -4.31 -1.89
N PHE A 70 10.31 -4.04 -3.12
CA PHE A 70 10.89 -5.05 -3.99
C PHE A 70 12.32 -5.43 -3.58
N THR A 71 13.16 -4.42 -3.36
CA THR A 71 14.60 -4.60 -3.18
C THR A 71 15.00 -5.00 -1.77
N GLU A 72 14.31 -4.50 -0.75
CA GLU A 72 14.68 -4.76 0.65
C GLU A 72 13.82 -5.85 1.31
N LEU A 73 12.60 -6.07 0.79
CA LEU A 73 11.63 -7.00 1.39
C LEU A 73 11.19 -8.12 0.45
N HIS A 74 11.60 -8.11 -0.83
CA HIS A 74 11.16 -9.08 -1.84
C HIS A 74 9.63 -9.24 -1.89
N ALA A 75 8.91 -8.16 -1.60
CA ALA A 75 7.46 -8.20 -1.44
C ALA A 75 6.73 -8.35 -2.77
N LYS A 76 5.60 -9.06 -2.75
CA LYS A 76 4.61 -8.99 -3.82
C LYS A 76 3.76 -7.75 -3.61
N VAL A 77 3.81 -6.81 -4.56
CA VAL A 77 3.13 -5.52 -4.43
C VAL A 77 2.02 -5.38 -5.46
N SER A 78 0.87 -4.85 -5.05
CA SER A 78 -0.21 -4.43 -5.92
C SER A 78 -0.70 -3.02 -5.56
N ILE A 79 -1.04 -2.21 -6.57
CA ILE A 79 -1.68 -0.90 -6.42
C ILE A 79 -3.02 -0.91 -7.14
N GLN A 80 -4.07 -0.42 -6.49
CA GLN A 80 -5.42 -0.33 -7.05
C GLN A 80 -6.09 0.99 -6.62
N PRO A 81 -6.87 1.65 -7.49
CA PRO A 81 -7.77 2.72 -7.05
C PRO A 81 -8.80 2.16 -6.06
N VAL A 82 -9.14 2.94 -5.03
CA VAL A 82 -10.17 2.57 -4.06
C VAL A 82 -11.06 3.75 -3.73
N MET A 83 -12.30 3.45 -3.35
CA MET A 83 -13.32 4.41 -2.97
C MET A 83 -13.59 4.32 -1.48
N ASN A 84 -13.73 5.47 -0.81
CA ASN A 84 -14.35 5.51 0.51
C ASN A 84 -15.88 5.55 0.39
N MET A 85 -16.59 5.72 1.52
CA MET A 85 -18.05 5.77 1.51
C MET A 85 -18.60 6.95 0.71
N ASP A 86 -17.95 8.12 0.75
CA ASP A 86 -18.41 9.32 0.04
C ASP A 86 -18.22 9.17 -1.47
N ASP A 87 -17.06 8.67 -1.91
CA ASP A 87 -16.76 8.36 -3.31
C ASP A 87 -17.79 7.35 -3.87
N LEU A 88 -18.09 6.29 -3.11
CA LEU A 88 -19.08 5.29 -3.50
C LEU A 88 -20.49 5.89 -3.65
N ARG A 89 -20.89 6.79 -2.74
CA ARG A 89 -22.20 7.46 -2.83
C ARG A 89 -22.35 8.31 -4.07
N ILE A 90 -21.29 9.03 -4.45
CA ILE A 90 -21.26 9.82 -5.70
C ILE A 90 -21.43 8.89 -6.90
N GLY A 91 -20.58 7.86 -7.02
CA GLY A 91 -20.63 6.94 -8.15
C GLY A 91 -21.95 6.18 -8.29
N LEU A 92 -22.57 5.79 -7.17
CA LEU A 92 -23.90 5.17 -7.18
C LEU A 92 -25.00 6.18 -7.55
N GLY A 93 -24.88 7.44 -7.11
CA GLY A 93 -25.79 8.52 -7.47
C GLY A 93 -25.81 8.74 -8.98
N ASP A 94 -24.64 8.88 -9.60
CA ASP A 94 -24.49 9.08 -11.05
C ASP A 94 -25.05 7.89 -11.85
N LEU A 95 -24.77 6.66 -11.40
CA LEU A 95 -25.29 5.44 -12.02
C LEU A 95 -26.83 5.39 -11.99
N MET A 96 -27.44 5.80 -10.86
CA MET A 96 -28.89 5.79 -10.70
C MET A 96 -29.58 6.95 -11.43
N SER A 97 -28.88 8.05 -11.73
CA SER A 97 -29.45 9.21 -12.46
C SER A 97 -29.47 9.06 -13.98
N GLY A 98 -28.88 8.00 -14.54
CA GLY A 98 -28.99 7.67 -15.97
C GLY A 98 -28.34 8.67 -16.93
N THR A 99 -27.40 9.46 -16.44
CA THR A 99 -26.43 10.25 -17.23
C THR A 99 -25.18 9.43 -17.47
#